data_AF-W8EZ51-F1
#
_entry.id   AF-W8EZ51-F1
#
_cell.length_a   1.000
_cell.length_b   1.000
_cell.length_c   1.000
_cell.angle_alpha   90.00
_cell.angle_beta   90.00
_cell.angle_gamma   90.00
#
_symmetry.space_group_name_H-M   'P 1'
#
loop_
_entity.id
_entity.type
_entity.pdbx_description
1 polymer ?
#
loop_
_entity_poly.entity_id
_entity_poly.type
_entity_poly.pdbx_seq_one_letter_code
_entity_poly.pdbx_strand_id
1 'polypeptide(L)' 'MRTHRSFIVELHHITAVMRGKLPIQNVTIPVSYGHREQFDQFFSRWK' A
#
# COMPACT_ATOMS: atom_id res chain seq x y z
N MET A 1 -7.24 -3.19 1.53
CA MET A 1 -6.98 -1.80 1.10
C MET A 1 -6.78 -1.77 -0.42
N ARG A 2 -7.43 -0.85 -1.13
CA ARG A 2 -7.20 -0.67 -2.59
C ARG A 2 -6.02 0.27 -2.80
N THR A 3 -4.99 -0.20 -3.50
CA THR A 3 -3.71 0.52 -3.66
C THR A 3 -3.39 0.81 -5.13
N HIS A 4 -4.07 0.12 -6.04
CA HIS A 4 -3.99 0.28 -7.48
C HIS A 4 -5.36 -0.01 -8.08
N ARG A 5 -5.64 0.48 -9.30
CA ARG A 5 -6.90 0.18 -9.99
C ARG A 5 -7.16 -1.32 -10.17
N SER A 6 -6.09 -2.11 -10.28
CA SER A 6 -6.12 -3.56 -10.50
C SER A 6 -5.85 -4.41 -9.25
N PHE A 7 -5.50 -3.80 -8.11
CA PHE A 7 -5.03 -4.55 -6.94
C PHE A 7 -5.76 -4.12 -5.66
N ILE A 8 -6.21 -5.13 -4.91
CA ILE A 8 -6.67 -5.00 -3.54
C ILE A 8 -5.69 -5.81 -2.68
N VAL A 9 -5.12 -5.16 -1.68
CA VAL A 9 -4.11 -5.74 -0.80
C VAL A 9 -4.69 -5.97 0.58
N GLU A 10 -4.48 -7.17 1.11
CA GLU A 10 -4.80 -7.49 2.50
C GLU A 10 -3.70 -6.97 3.44
N LEU A 11 -4.09 -6.31 4.53
CA LEU A 11 -3.15 -5.62 5.42
C LEU A 11 -2.21 -6.59 6.15
N HIS A 12 -2.69 -7.80 6.47
CA HIS A 12 -1.92 -8.82 7.19
C HIS A 12 -0.71 -9.35 6.40
N HIS A 13 -0.69 -9.19 5.08
CA HIS A 13 0.40 -9.68 4.23
C HIS A 13 1.43 -8.59 3.90
N ILE A 14 1.23 -7.36 4.36
CA ILE A 14 2.15 -6.26 4.12
C ILE A 14 3.36 -6.42 5.02
N THR A 15 4.54 -6.62 4.42
CA THR A 15 5.79 -6.81 5.16
C THR A 15 6.40 -5.48 5.59
N ALA A 16 6.30 -4.46 4.72
CA ALA A 16 6.71 -3.10 5.03
C ALA A 16 5.93 -2.10 4.19
N VAL A 17 5.90 -0.85 4.65
CA VAL A 17 5.27 0.26 3.93
C VAL A 17 6.36 1.20 3.45
N MET A 18 6.50 1.35 2.14
CA MET A 18 7.44 2.30 1.52
C MET A 18 6.67 3.34 0.72
N ARG A 19 7.31 4.48 0.46
CA ARG A 19 6.67 5.62 -0.21
C ARG A 19 6.28 5.27 -1.65
N GLY A 20 5.03 4.85 -1.85
CA GLY A 20 4.49 4.43 -3.15
C GLY A 20 4.77 2.98 -3.54
N LYS A 21 5.34 2.16 -2.65
CA LYS A 21 5.59 0.73 -2.89
C LYS A 21 5.19 -0.08 -1.67
N LEU A 22 4.55 -1.20 -1.92
CA LEU A 22 4.16 -2.18 -0.91
C LEU A 22 4.87 -3.50 -1.19
N PRO A 23 5.99 -3.78 -0.51
CA PRO A 23 6.50 -5.14 -0.41
C PRO A 23 5.52 -6.01 0.39
N ILE A 24 5.02 -7.05 -0.27
CA ILE A 24 4.14 -8.08 0.29
C ILE A 24 4.86 -9.40 0.08
N GLN A 25 5.36 -9.98 1.16
CA GLN A 25 6.17 -11.20 1.11
C GLN A 25 7.31 -11.06 0.08
N ASN A 26 7.18 -11.72 -1.08
CA ASN A 26 8.18 -11.74 -2.16
C ASN A 26 7.80 -10.90 -3.40
N VAL A 27 6.70 -10.13 -3.35
CA VAL A 27 6.21 -9.32 -4.47
C VAL A 27 6.09 -7.86 -4.06
N THR A 28 6.56 -6.94 -4.91
CA THR A 28 6.39 -5.50 -4.68
C THR A 28 5.24 -4.98 -5.52
N ILE A 29 4.19 -4.49 -4.86
CA ILE A 29 3.06 -3.86 -5.54
C ILE A 29 3.27 -2.34 -5.58
N PRO A 30 3.25 -1.71 -6.77
CA PRO A 30 3.28 -0.26 -6.88
C PRO A 30 1.93 0.34 -6.48
N VAL A 31 1.98 1.42 -5.71
CA VAL A 31 0.78 2.20 -5.37
C VAL A 31 0.56 3.25 -6.45
N SER A 32 -0.63 3.25 -7.06
CA SER A 32 -0.99 4.28 -8.06
C SER A 32 -1.03 5.67 -7.44
N TYR A 33 -0.71 6.69 -8.23
CA TYR A 33 -0.79 8.10 -7.80
C TYR A 33 -2.16 8.46 -7.19
N GLY A 34 -3.26 8.06 -7.84
CA GLY A 34 -4.62 8.33 -7.35
C GLY A 34 -5.01 7.63 -6.05
N HIS A 35 -4.24 6.64 -5.58
CA HIS A 35 -4.47 5.96 -4.29
C HIS A 35 -3.42 6.36 -3.24
N ARG A 36 -2.42 7.15 -3.62
CA ARG A 36 -1.26 7.45 -2.78
C ARG A 36 -1.60 8.32 -1.57
N GLU A 37 -2.48 9.30 -1.75
CA GLU A 37 -2.92 10.18 -0.67
C GLU A 37 -3.73 9.42 0.38
N GLN A 38 -4.72 8.63 -0.06
CA GLN A 38 -5.53 7.79 0.85
C GLN A 38 -4.68 6.73 1.56
N PHE A 39 -3.67 6.20 0.86
CA PHE A 39 -2.69 5.28 1.42
C PHE A 39 -1.85 5.94 2.51
N ASP A 40 -1.23 7.09 2.23
CA ASP A 40 -0.40 7.81 3.19
C ASP A 40 -1.22 8.27 4.41
N GLN A 41 -2.45 8.76 4.22
CA GLN A 41 -3.37 9.10 5.32
C GLN A 41 -3.71 7.91 6.21
N PHE A 42 -3.96 6.74 5.63
CA PHE A 42 -4.26 5.53 6.40
C PHE A 42 -3.10 5.14 7.30
N PHE A 43 -1.88 5.11 6.76
CA PHE A 43 -0.68 4.73 7.53
C PHE A 43 -0.20 5.83 8.49
N SER A 44 -0.52 7.10 8.23
CA SER A 44 -0.24 8.18 9.18
C SER A 44 -0.98 8.02 10.51
N ARG A 45 -2.08 7.26 10.57
CA ARG A 45 -2.80 6.98 11.82
C ARG A 45 -2.13 5.90 12.68
N TRP A 46 -1.19 5.17 12.11
CA TRP A 46 -0.49 4.04 12.74
C TRP A 46 0.99 4.33 12.98
N LYS A 47 1.40 5.59 12.79
CA LYS A 47 2.74 6.09 13.07
C LYS A 47 2.79 6.64 14.49
#